data_AF-E4WMD6-F1
#
_entry.id   AF-E4WMD6-F1
#
_cell.length_a   1.000
_cell.length_b   1.000
_cell.length_c   1.000
_cell.angle_alpha   90.00
_cell.angle_beta   90.00
_cell.angle_gamma   90.00
#
_symmetry.space_group_name_H-M   'P 1'
#
loop_
_entity.id
_entity.type
_entity.pdbx_description
1 polymer ?
#
loop_
_entity_poly.entity_id
_entity_poly.type
_entity_poly.pdbx_seq_one_letter_code
_entity_poly.pdbx_strand_id
1 'polypeptide(L)'
;MVSLVVRSCSVAAVAVGLLFPACAAPVGATATTAPVAELDSVPQVSSGRLGVAILDFQTSKTYHINGKDRFPMQSVFKAMSAVVVMREVDEGKLTLDQEIPVGPDDISVYWSPIAEEFKGTTQTYTVRELLEKSVGMSDNTAADVLMELTGGPQAVTQLLKDAGIEGVRVDRYERQFQAELEGLPPFELGEVINRKAFVEAAKAVPAEVKRPILERYVAGKDERDTATPLGAVDFLVKLQEGKLLSAESTRVLLQIMTDVKTGAGRLKAGLPEGSKLAHKTGTGGDILGVNTATNDIGIATLPDGRKFAVAVFLTGSKESEEKRDAIHADVVRQFVDQLLAEAKE
;
A
#
# COMPACT_ATOMS: atom_id res chain seq x y z
N MET A 1 61.06 34.78 43.30
CA MET A 1 61.82 33.58 43.72
C MET A 1 61.29 33.12 45.08
N VAL A 2 60.38 32.16 45.09
CA VAL A 2 60.09 31.32 46.26
C VAL A 2 59.80 29.93 45.70
N SER A 3 60.63 28.97 46.09
CA SER A 3 60.45 27.54 45.85
C SER A 3 59.60 26.99 46.99
N LEU A 4 58.57 26.20 46.70
CA LEU A 4 58.03 25.27 47.69
C LEU A 4 57.74 23.90 47.06
N VAL A 5 58.35 22.93 47.73
CA VAL A 5 58.52 21.50 47.48
C VAL A 5 57.26 20.70 47.87
N VAL A 6 56.86 19.80 46.95
CA VAL A 6 56.39 18.41 47.16
C VAL A 6 55.01 18.14 47.81
N ARG A 7 54.17 17.35 47.11
CA ARG A 7 53.80 16.00 47.57
C ARG A 7 53.17 15.13 46.49
N SER A 8 53.70 13.92 46.44
CA SER A 8 53.44 12.79 45.57
C SER A 8 52.06 12.16 45.81
N CYS A 9 51.44 11.64 44.76
CA CYS A 9 50.53 10.49 44.86
C CYS A 9 50.75 9.57 43.66
N SER A 10 51.46 8.49 43.91
CA SER A 10 51.52 7.32 43.06
C SER A 10 50.17 6.60 43.16
N VAL A 11 49.49 6.38 42.04
CA VAL A 11 48.47 5.33 41.96
C VAL A 11 48.95 4.30 40.94
N ALA A 12 49.19 3.11 41.47
CA ALA A 12 49.70 1.95 40.76
C ALA A 12 48.69 1.44 39.72
N ALA A 13 49.21 1.11 38.55
CA ALA A 13 48.53 0.28 37.58
C ALA A 13 48.37 -1.13 38.14
N VAL A 14 47.13 -1.62 38.21
CA VAL A 14 46.84 -3.05 38.38
C VAL A 14 45.98 -3.46 37.19
N ALA A 15 46.64 -4.09 36.21
CA ALA A 15 46.00 -4.82 35.14
C ALA A 15 45.48 -6.15 35.70
N VAL A 16 44.16 -6.31 35.81
CA VAL A 16 43.54 -7.63 36.01
C VAL A 16 42.93 -8.03 34.67
N GLY A 17 43.66 -8.90 33.96
CA GLY A 17 43.12 -9.60 32.80
C GLY A 17 42.10 -10.63 33.24
N LEU A 18 40.86 -10.48 32.75
CA LEU A 18 39.88 -11.56 32.72
C LEU A 18 39.58 -11.86 31.25
N LEU A 19 40.08 -13.02 30.82
CA LEU A 19 39.72 -13.64 29.55
C LEU A 19 38.23 -14.01 29.58
N PHE A 20 37.47 -13.48 28.63
CA PHE A 20 36.23 -14.11 28.17
C PHE A 20 36.40 -14.49 26.70
N PRO A 21 36.42 -15.80 26.36
CA PRO A 21 36.22 -16.23 24.99
C PRO A 21 34.74 -16.53 24.80
N ALA A 22 34.05 -15.70 24.01
CA ALA A 22 32.85 -16.13 23.31
C ALA A 22 32.72 -15.28 22.04
N CYS A 23 33.36 -15.78 20.99
CA CYS A 23 33.11 -15.34 19.63
C CYS A 23 31.63 -15.64 19.33
N ALA A 24 30.76 -14.63 19.43
CA ALA A 24 29.42 -14.72 18.89
C ALA A 24 29.56 -14.77 17.37
N ALA A 25 29.35 -15.94 16.79
CA ALA A 25 29.20 -16.08 15.35
C ALA A 25 28.03 -15.19 14.90
N PRO A 26 28.15 -14.48 13.77
CA PRO A 26 26.98 -13.83 13.20
C PRO A 26 25.99 -14.93 12.82
N VAL A 27 24.79 -14.89 13.40
CA VAL A 27 23.64 -15.62 12.86
C VAL A 27 23.34 -14.97 11.52
N GLY A 28 23.98 -15.48 10.47
CA GLY A 28 23.57 -15.22 9.11
C GLY A 28 22.20 -15.83 8.93
N ALA A 29 21.15 -15.03 9.11
CA ALA A 29 19.84 -15.33 8.55
C ALA A 29 20.03 -15.37 7.03
N THR A 30 20.33 -16.56 6.51
CA THR A 30 20.18 -16.84 5.09
C THR A 30 18.68 -16.78 4.85
N ALA A 31 18.20 -15.66 4.31
CA ALA A 31 16.85 -15.57 3.77
C ALA A 31 16.77 -16.62 2.65
N THR A 32 16.24 -17.78 2.96
CA THR A 32 15.92 -18.81 1.98
C THR A 32 14.90 -18.17 1.05
N THR A 33 15.34 -17.76 -0.14
CA THR A 33 14.42 -17.25 -1.16
C THR A 33 13.46 -18.38 -1.49
N ALA A 34 12.19 -18.23 -1.12
CA ALA A 34 11.14 -19.17 -1.48
C ALA A 34 11.22 -19.48 -3.00
N PRO A 35 11.01 -20.74 -3.41
CA PRO A 35 10.95 -21.06 -4.83
C PRO A 35 9.84 -20.24 -5.48
N VAL A 36 10.20 -19.59 -6.59
CA VAL A 36 9.30 -18.75 -7.38
C VAL A 36 8.91 -19.53 -8.62
N ALA A 37 7.60 -19.75 -8.81
CA ALA A 37 7.05 -20.41 -9.99
C ALA A 37 6.25 -19.40 -10.84
N GLU A 38 6.16 -19.66 -12.13
CA GLU A 38 5.20 -18.97 -12.99
C GLU A 38 3.82 -19.64 -12.81
N LEU A 39 2.73 -18.87 -12.91
CA LEU A 39 1.40 -19.46 -12.90
C LEU A 39 1.21 -20.26 -14.20
N ASP A 40 0.89 -21.56 -14.09
CA ASP A 40 0.77 -22.48 -15.24
C ASP A 40 -0.28 -22.02 -16.27
N SER A 41 -1.30 -21.29 -15.82
CA SER A 41 -2.27 -20.61 -16.66
C SER A 41 -2.75 -19.32 -16.02
N VAL A 42 -3.03 -18.32 -16.85
CA VAL A 42 -3.46 -16.98 -16.43
C VAL A 42 -4.53 -16.51 -17.40
N PRO A 43 -5.56 -15.75 -16.96
CA PRO A 43 -6.43 -15.03 -17.87
C PRO A 43 -5.63 -14.24 -18.91
N GLN A 44 -5.81 -14.55 -20.19
CA GLN A 44 -5.29 -13.73 -21.27
C GLN A 44 -5.97 -12.37 -21.23
N VAL A 45 -5.19 -11.29 -21.16
CA VAL A 45 -5.71 -9.94 -21.27
C VAL A 45 -5.66 -9.48 -22.73
N SER A 46 -6.81 -9.13 -23.29
CA SER A 46 -6.94 -8.63 -24.67
C SER A 46 -6.30 -7.24 -24.85
N SER A 47 -6.21 -6.46 -23.77
CA SER A 47 -5.56 -5.15 -23.75
C SER A 47 -5.05 -4.77 -22.36
N GLY A 48 -3.92 -4.06 -22.32
CA GLY A 48 -3.28 -3.59 -21.09
C GLY A 48 -2.12 -4.46 -20.63
N ARG A 49 -1.61 -4.17 -19.43
CA ARG A 49 -0.55 -4.93 -18.75
C ARG A 49 -1.11 -5.52 -17.46
N LEU A 50 -0.92 -6.82 -17.29
CA LEU A 50 -1.30 -7.55 -16.10
C LEU A 50 -0.05 -7.89 -15.28
N GLY A 51 -0.09 -7.57 -13.99
CA GLY A 51 0.88 -8.01 -13.00
C GLY A 51 0.18 -8.79 -11.90
N VAL A 52 0.71 -9.96 -11.56
CA VAL A 52 0.13 -10.83 -10.52
C VAL A 52 1.25 -11.34 -9.63
N ALA A 53 0.98 -11.40 -8.33
CA ALA A 53 1.76 -12.23 -7.41
C ALA A 53 0.83 -12.88 -6.39
N ILE A 54 1.14 -14.12 -6.01
CA ILE A 54 0.43 -14.88 -4.99
C ILE A 54 1.45 -15.60 -4.12
N LEU A 55 1.26 -15.55 -2.80
CA LEU A 55 2.01 -16.38 -1.84
C LEU A 55 1.04 -17.27 -1.08
N ASP A 56 1.26 -18.59 -1.14
CA ASP A 56 0.57 -19.56 -0.31
C ASP A 56 1.25 -19.64 1.07
N PHE A 57 0.52 -19.33 2.13
CA PHE A 57 1.08 -19.38 3.49
C PHE A 57 1.38 -20.80 3.97
N GLN A 58 0.75 -21.83 3.40
CA GLN A 58 0.99 -23.21 3.82
C GLN A 58 2.32 -23.75 3.29
N THR A 59 2.56 -23.57 1.99
CA THR A 59 3.75 -24.10 1.32
C THR A 59 4.89 -23.09 1.23
N SER A 60 4.62 -21.81 1.52
CA SER A 60 5.52 -20.68 1.26
C SER A 60 5.94 -20.54 -0.21
N LYS A 61 5.24 -21.20 -1.15
CA LYS A 61 5.49 -21.03 -2.58
C LYS A 61 4.96 -19.68 -3.04
N THR A 62 5.71 -19.04 -3.92
CA THR A 62 5.32 -17.79 -4.56
C THR A 62 5.10 -18.00 -6.06
N TYR A 63 3.99 -17.49 -6.57
CA TYR A 63 3.63 -17.50 -7.98
C TYR A 63 3.55 -16.08 -8.50
N HIS A 64 4.00 -15.79 -9.73
CA HIS A 64 3.86 -14.44 -10.26
C HIS A 64 3.82 -14.34 -11.78
N ILE A 65 3.38 -13.18 -12.26
CA ILE A 65 3.44 -12.72 -13.66
C ILE A 65 3.86 -11.26 -13.62
N ASN A 66 4.88 -10.90 -14.40
CA ASN A 66 5.44 -9.55 -14.37
C ASN A 66 5.69 -9.08 -12.93
N GLY A 67 6.08 -10.02 -12.05
CA GLY A 67 6.08 -9.82 -10.60
C GLY A 67 7.07 -8.76 -10.12
N LYS A 68 8.05 -8.41 -10.97
CA LYS A 68 9.07 -7.39 -10.73
C LYS A 68 8.82 -6.10 -11.53
N ASP A 69 7.81 -6.07 -12.38
CA ASP A 69 7.46 -4.88 -13.14
C ASP A 69 6.71 -3.90 -12.24
N ARG A 70 6.88 -2.60 -12.49
CA ARG A 70 6.19 -1.55 -11.75
C ARG A 70 4.80 -1.29 -12.30
N PHE A 71 3.84 -1.20 -11.40
CA PHE A 71 2.47 -0.80 -11.67
C PHE A 71 2.06 0.37 -10.76
N PRO A 72 1.40 1.40 -11.29
CA PRO A 72 0.77 2.43 -10.47
C PRO A 72 -0.19 1.82 -9.45
N MET A 73 -0.02 2.17 -8.18
CA MET A 73 -0.83 1.61 -7.11
C MET A 73 -2.27 2.13 -7.12
N GLN A 74 -2.47 3.39 -7.50
CA GLN A 74 -3.68 4.13 -7.13
C GLN A 74 -3.94 3.91 -5.62
N SER A 75 -5.19 3.90 -5.18
CA SER A 75 -5.53 3.77 -3.75
C SER A 75 -5.09 2.47 -3.04
N VAL A 76 -4.37 1.55 -3.68
CA VAL A 76 -3.69 0.43 -2.99
C VAL A 76 -2.73 0.95 -1.90
N PHE A 77 -2.07 2.09 -2.14
CA PHE A 77 -1.12 2.67 -1.19
C PHE A 77 -1.75 2.98 0.18
N LYS A 78 -3.08 3.17 0.25
CA LYS A 78 -3.77 3.55 1.50
C LYS A 78 -3.68 2.48 2.58
N ALA A 79 -3.53 1.20 2.20
CA ALA A 79 -3.23 0.15 3.17
C ALA A 79 -1.82 0.33 3.78
N MET A 80 -0.86 0.79 2.98
CA MET A 80 0.52 1.02 3.42
C MET A 80 0.64 2.31 4.25
N SER A 81 -0.05 3.38 3.87
CA SER A 81 -0.08 4.61 4.69
C SER A 81 -0.77 4.38 6.04
N ALA A 82 -1.81 3.55 6.08
CA ALA A 82 -2.45 3.15 7.33
C ALA A 82 -1.48 2.43 8.29
N VAL A 83 -0.47 1.70 7.80
CA VAL A 83 0.56 1.12 8.67
C VAL A 83 1.38 2.19 9.37
N VAL A 84 1.70 3.31 8.72
CA VAL A 84 2.42 4.41 9.38
C VAL A 84 1.57 5.01 10.51
N VAL A 85 0.28 5.25 10.25
CA VAL A 85 -0.67 5.76 11.26
C VAL A 85 -0.78 4.80 12.44
N MET A 86 -0.98 3.51 12.17
CA MET A 86 -1.12 2.50 13.23
C MET A 86 0.19 2.31 14.02
N ARG A 87 1.35 2.54 13.41
CA ARG A 87 2.63 2.51 14.11
C ARG A 87 2.79 3.68 15.07
N GLU A 88 2.36 4.88 14.67
CA GLU A 88 2.30 6.04 15.57
C GLU A 88 1.32 5.82 16.74
N VAL A 89 0.25 5.02 16.53
CA VAL A 89 -0.64 4.54 17.60
C VAL A 89 0.08 3.54 18.53
N ASP A 90 0.79 2.56 17.98
CA ASP A 90 1.57 1.60 18.77
C ASP A 90 2.66 2.28 19.63
N GLU A 91 3.24 3.35 19.11
CA GLU A 91 4.25 4.17 19.78
C GLU A 91 3.65 5.20 20.75
N GLY A 92 2.31 5.27 20.85
CA GLY A 92 1.59 6.16 21.75
C GLY A 92 1.63 7.65 21.37
N LYS A 93 2.03 7.97 20.13
CA LYS A 93 2.07 9.33 19.59
C LYS A 93 0.72 9.80 19.06
N LEU A 94 -0.11 8.84 18.63
CA LEU A 94 -1.51 9.03 18.26
C LEU A 94 -2.40 8.10 19.06
N THR A 95 -3.69 8.41 19.16
CA THR A 95 -4.71 7.45 19.58
C THR A 95 -5.78 7.33 18.51
N LEU A 96 -6.47 6.18 18.46
CA LEU A 96 -7.54 5.96 17.47
C LEU A 96 -8.74 6.90 17.68
N ASP A 97 -8.99 7.33 18.91
CA ASP A 97 -10.08 8.24 19.27
C ASP A 97 -9.64 9.72 19.21
N GLN A 98 -8.39 10.01 18.85
CA GLN A 98 -7.91 11.37 18.69
C GLN A 98 -8.69 12.08 17.58
N GLU A 99 -9.26 13.22 17.92
CA GLU A 99 -10.03 14.07 17.02
C GLU A 99 -9.12 14.93 16.13
N ILE A 100 -9.39 14.91 14.83
CA ILE A 100 -8.67 15.62 13.78
C ILE A 100 -9.65 16.57 13.07
N PRO A 101 -9.40 17.88 13.05
CA PRO A 101 -10.18 18.81 12.26
C PRO A 101 -9.87 18.61 10.77
N VAL A 102 -10.92 18.59 9.95
CA VAL A 102 -10.84 18.54 8.48
C VAL A 102 -11.58 19.75 7.92
N GLY A 103 -10.81 20.70 7.38
CA GLY A 103 -11.24 21.98 6.84
C GLY A 103 -11.34 22.02 5.31
N PRO A 104 -11.74 23.17 4.73
CA PRO A 104 -11.86 23.36 3.28
C PRO A 104 -10.55 23.15 2.50
N ASP A 105 -9.41 23.37 3.15
CA ASP A 105 -8.04 23.25 2.65
C ASP A 105 -7.48 21.80 2.70
N ASP A 106 -8.18 20.92 3.43
CA ASP A 106 -7.91 19.48 3.45
C ASP A 106 -8.59 18.72 2.32
N ILE A 107 -9.58 19.35 1.66
CA ILE A 107 -10.42 18.69 0.67
C ILE A 107 -9.64 18.31 -0.59
N SER A 108 -9.62 17.01 -0.89
CA SER A 108 -9.01 16.45 -2.09
C SER A 108 -10.02 16.29 -3.24
N VAL A 109 -9.52 15.84 -4.40
CA VAL A 109 -10.28 15.71 -5.65
C VAL A 109 -10.66 14.26 -5.96
N TYR A 110 -11.51 14.07 -6.97
CA TYR A 110 -12.08 12.78 -7.37
C TYR A 110 -12.83 12.07 -6.23
N TRP A 111 -12.52 10.81 -5.97
CA TRP A 111 -13.26 9.97 -5.05
C TRP A 111 -12.97 10.36 -3.60
N SER A 112 -13.86 11.17 -3.04
CA SER A 112 -13.78 11.63 -1.65
C SER A 112 -15.19 11.78 -1.07
N PRO A 113 -15.77 10.72 -0.47
CA PRO A 113 -16.99 10.81 0.32
C PRO A 113 -17.03 11.98 1.32
N ILE A 114 -15.93 12.27 2.03
CA ILE A 114 -15.80 13.43 2.91
C ILE A 114 -16.05 14.73 2.13
N ALA A 115 -15.48 14.86 0.92
CA ALA A 115 -15.66 16.04 0.10
C ALA A 115 -17.10 16.19 -0.45
N GLU A 116 -17.79 15.08 -0.73
CA GLU A 116 -19.20 15.11 -1.16
C GLU A 116 -20.13 15.54 -0.01
N GLU A 117 -19.82 15.14 1.22
CA GLU A 117 -20.60 15.47 2.42
C GLU A 117 -20.17 16.81 3.06
N PHE A 118 -19.16 17.49 2.49
CA PHE A 118 -18.56 18.66 3.09
C PHE A 118 -19.48 19.88 3.05
N LYS A 119 -19.76 20.45 4.23
CA LYS A 119 -20.72 21.57 4.39
C LYS A 119 -20.08 22.95 4.25
N GLY A 120 -18.82 23.02 3.80
CA GLY A 120 -18.06 24.27 3.69
C GLY A 120 -17.48 24.79 5.01
N THR A 121 -17.68 24.07 6.11
CA THR A 121 -17.12 24.38 7.44
C THR A 121 -16.31 23.20 7.95
N THR A 122 -15.29 23.47 8.75
CA THR A 122 -14.47 22.43 9.40
C THR A 122 -15.34 21.43 10.14
N GLN A 123 -15.09 20.15 9.92
CA GLN A 123 -15.72 19.02 10.61
C GLN A 123 -14.64 18.21 11.33
N THR A 124 -15.00 17.52 12.39
CA THR A 124 -14.07 16.71 13.18
C THR A 124 -14.29 15.24 12.92
N TYR A 125 -13.19 14.48 12.77
CA TYR A 125 -13.18 13.03 12.64
C TYR A 125 -12.12 12.45 13.57
N THR A 126 -12.39 11.28 14.13
CA THR A 126 -11.36 10.50 14.83
C THR A 126 -10.34 9.90 13.84
N VAL A 127 -9.13 9.60 14.31
CA VAL A 127 -8.13 8.84 13.52
C VAL A 127 -8.72 7.52 13.01
N ARG A 128 -9.53 6.83 13.83
CA ARG A 128 -10.26 5.62 13.43
C ARG A 128 -11.21 5.87 12.25
N GLU A 129 -12.04 6.90 12.31
CA GLU A 129 -12.98 7.23 11.23
C GLU A 129 -12.24 7.59 9.94
N LEU A 130 -11.12 8.30 10.03
CA LEU A 130 -10.28 8.59 8.87
C LEU A 130 -9.65 7.32 8.28
N LEU A 131 -9.18 6.39 9.10
CA LEU A 131 -8.67 5.09 8.64
C LEU A 131 -9.76 4.27 7.94
N GLU A 132 -10.95 4.20 8.53
CA GLU A 132 -12.11 3.50 7.96
C GLU A 132 -12.57 4.13 6.63
N LYS A 133 -12.55 5.46 6.53
CA LYS A 133 -12.86 6.16 5.27
C LYS A 133 -11.76 6.00 4.22
N SER A 134 -10.50 6.15 4.60
CA SER A 134 -9.35 6.04 3.69
C SER A 134 -9.17 4.60 3.17
N VAL A 135 -9.10 3.61 4.06
CA VAL A 135 -8.88 2.21 3.67
C VAL A 135 -10.20 1.57 3.24
N GLY A 136 -11.24 1.65 4.10
CA GLY A 136 -12.52 0.97 3.92
C GLY A 136 -13.38 1.52 2.77
N MET A 137 -13.35 2.84 2.56
CA MET A 137 -14.12 3.53 1.52
C MET A 137 -13.26 4.15 0.42
N SER A 138 -11.93 4.07 0.51
CA SER A 138 -11.00 4.64 -0.47
C SER A 138 -11.00 6.17 -0.55
N ASP A 139 -11.46 6.89 0.47
CA ASP A 139 -11.59 8.36 0.47
C ASP A 139 -10.23 9.07 0.28
N ASN A 140 -10.14 9.98 -0.69
CA ASN A 140 -8.91 10.73 -0.99
C ASN A 140 -8.57 11.81 0.03
N THR A 141 -9.57 12.50 0.60
CA THR A 141 -9.35 13.51 1.63
C THR A 141 -8.79 12.86 2.89
N ALA A 142 -9.40 11.76 3.33
CA ALA A 142 -8.94 11.02 4.50
C ALA A 142 -7.51 10.48 4.32
N ALA A 143 -7.17 10.02 3.11
CA ALA A 143 -5.82 9.56 2.81
C ALA A 143 -4.77 10.67 2.90
N ASP A 144 -5.06 11.85 2.35
CA ASP A 144 -4.16 13.00 2.41
C ASP A 144 -3.97 13.49 3.85
N VAL A 145 -5.06 13.64 4.61
CA VAL A 145 -5.03 14.06 6.02
C VAL A 145 -4.22 13.07 6.87
N LEU A 146 -4.44 11.76 6.71
CA LEU A 146 -3.68 10.75 7.47
C LEU A 146 -2.19 10.75 7.13
N MET A 147 -1.83 10.97 5.85
CA MET A 147 -0.42 11.10 5.47
C MET A 147 0.19 12.38 6.04
N GLU A 148 -0.52 13.51 6.00
CA GLU A 148 -0.05 14.77 6.60
C GLU A 148 0.26 14.60 8.09
N LEU A 149 -0.63 13.95 8.85
CA LEU A 149 -0.44 13.67 10.27
C LEU A 149 0.80 12.81 10.57
N THR A 150 1.29 12.05 9.60
CA THR A 150 2.32 11.02 9.81
C THR A 150 3.62 11.28 9.04
N GLY A 151 3.83 12.52 8.59
CA GLY A 151 5.10 12.93 7.94
C GLY A 151 5.11 12.76 6.43
N GLY A 152 3.94 12.59 5.80
CA GLY A 152 3.73 12.62 4.36
C GLY A 152 4.09 11.33 3.62
N PRO A 153 4.01 11.34 2.27
CA PRO A 153 4.32 10.19 1.41
C PRO A 153 5.68 9.55 1.68
N GLN A 154 6.67 10.37 2.03
CA GLN A 154 8.04 9.92 2.29
C GLN A 154 8.13 9.04 3.54
N ALA A 155 7.31 9.28 4.56
CA ALA A 155 7.25 8.43 5.75
C ALA A 155 6.76 7.02 5.40
N VAL A 156 5.81 6.90 4.47
CA VAL A 156 5.33 5.60 3.98
C VAL A 156 6.43 4.85 3.23
N THR A 157 7.10 5.52 2.29
CA THR A 157 8.23 4.91 1.55
C THR A 157 9.36 4.49 2.48
N GLN A 158 9.69 5.33 3.47
CA GLN A 158 10.74 5.04 4.43
C GLN A 158 10.38 3.83 5.31
N LEU A 159 9.14 3.75 5.79
CA LEU A 159 8.65 2.59 6.56
C LEU A 159 8.77 1.28 5.75
N LEU A 160 8.37 1.31 4.47
CA LEU A 160 8.47 0.13 3.60
C LEU A 160 9.93 -0.29 3.41
N LYS A 161 10.83 0.67 3.18
CA LYS A 161 12.26 0.43 3.05
C LYS A 161 12.87 -0.17 4.32
N ASP A 162 12.55 0.38 5.49
CA ASP A 162 13.06 -0.09 6.77
C ASP A 162 12.53 -1.49 7.13
N ALA A 163 11.33 -1.83 6.67
CA ALA A 163 10.78 -3.17 6.73
C ALA A 163 11.35 -4.13 5.67
N GLY A 164 12.29 -3.68 4.83
CA GLY A 164 12.88 -4.44 3.73
C GLY A 164 11.86 -4.84 2.66
N ILE A 165 10.79 -4.07 2.48
CA ILE A 165 9.81 -4.23 1.40
C ILE A 165 10.32 -3.45 0.20
N GLU A 166 10.81 -4.16 -0.81
CA GLU A 166 11.35 -3.57 -2.02
C GLU A 166 10.30 -3.44 -3.13
N GLY A 167 10.59 -2.59 -4.12
CA GLY A 167 9.73 -2.44 -5.30
C GLY A 167 8.41 -1.72 -5.03
N VAL A 168 8.27 -1.05 -3.89
CA VAL A 168 7.10 -0.22 -3.54
C VAL A 168 7.56 1.17 -3.12
N ARG A 169 6.89 2.21 -3.61
CA ARG A 169 7.14 3.60 -3.21
C ARG A 169 5.88 4.46 -3.32
N VAL A 170 5.71 5.35 -2.35
CA VAL A 170 4.67 6.38 -2.27
C VAL A 170 5.38 7.74 -2.25
N ASP A 171 5.06 8.59 -3.20
CA ASP A 171 5.81 9.81 -3.50
C ASP A 171 4.96 11.08 -3.42
N ARG A 172 3.65 10.96 -3.61
CA ARG A 172 2.72 12.10 -3.72
C ARG A 172 1.45 11.87 -2.92
N TYR A 173 0.82 12.98 -2.54
CA TYR A 173 -0.57 13.00 -2.06
C TYR A 173 -1.57 12.72 -3.20
N GLU A 174 -2.79 12.29 -2.87
CA GLU A 174 -3.90 12.15 -3.83
C GLU A 174 -4.12 13.45 -4.60
N ARG A 175 -4.15 14.60 -3.90
CA ARG A 175 -4.29 15.92 -4.54
C ARG A 175 -3.23 16.23 -5.60
N GLN A 176 -2.00 15.75 -5.41
CA GLN A 176 -0.89 16.00 -6.33
C GLN A 176 -0.95 15.02 -7.51
N PHE A 177 -0.98 13.71 -7.24
CA PHE A 177 -0.87 12.72 -8.31
C PHE A 177 -2.09 12.73 -9.23
N GLN A 178 -3.29 12.95 -8.69
CA GLN A 178 -4.53 12.96 -9.47
C GLN A 178 -4.57 14.15 -10.43
N ALA A 179 -4.07 15.31 -10.01
CA ALA A 179 -3.94 16.48 -10.89
C ALA A 179 -2.91 16.24 -11.99
N GLU A 180 -1.72 15.73 -11.64
CA GLU A 180 -0.66 15.43 -12.60
C GLU A 180 -1.10 14.43 -13.67
N LEU A 181 -1.83 13.38 -13.29
CA LEU A 181 -2.30 12.34 -14.22
C LEU A 181 -3.25 12.90 -15.29
N GLU A 182 -3.97 13.97 -14.95
CA GLU A 182 -4.90 14.67 -15.84
C GLU A 182 -4.23 15.76 -16.68
N GLY A 183 -2.92 15.99 -16.49
CA GLY A 183 -2.18 17.06 -17.14
C GLY A 183 -2.45 18.44 -16.54
N LEU A 184 -2.90 18.50 -15.29
CA LEU A 184 -3.04 19.72 -14.51
C LEU A 184 -1.83 19.91 -13.57
N PRO A 185 -1.52 21.15 -13.16
CA PRO A 185 -0.54 21.37 -12.11
C PRO A 185 -1.00 20.74 -10.79
N PRO A 186 -0.09 20.15 -10.00
CA PRO A 186 -0.42 19.69 -8.65
C PRO A 186 -0.77 20.88 -7.75
N PHE A 187 -1.48 20.61 -6.67
CA PHE A 187 -1.76 21.57 -5.60
C PHE A 187 -1.40 20.96 -4.24
N GLU A 188 -0.97 21.83 -3.33
CA GLU A 188 -0.38 21.49 -2.04
C GLU A 188 -1.44 21.37 -0.94
N LEU A 189 -1.03 20.83 0.21
CA LEU A 189 -1.78 20.91 1.46
C LEU A 189 -1.98 22.38 1.85
N GLY A 190 -3.15 22.73 2.38
CA GLY A 190 -3.49 24.12 2.70
C GLY A 190 -4.16 24.91 1.55
N GLU A 191 -4.14 24.41 0.32
CA GLU A 191 -4.82 25.06 -0.82
C GLU A 191 -6.30 24.65 -0.92
N VAL A 192 -7.20 25.63 -0.92
CA VAL A 192 -8.63 25.40 -1.11
C VAL A 192 -8.95 25.19 -2.59
N ILE A 193 -9.48 24.02 -2.93
CA ILE A 193 -9.82 23.66 -4.31
C ILE A 193 -11.32 23.81 -4.60
N ASN A 194 -11.65 24.39 -5.76
CA ASN A 194 -12.99 24.27 -6.31
C ASN A 194 -13.08 22.98 -7.14
N ARG A 195 -13.61 21.91 -6.55
CA ARG A 195 -13.72 20.57 -7.19
C ARG A 195 -14.45 20.60 -8.53
N LYS A 196 -15.49 21.43 -8.68
CA LYS A 196 -16.21 21.58 -9.95
C LYS A 196 -15.32 22.21 -11.02
N ALA A 197 -14.62 23.29 -10.68
CA ALA A 197 -13.70 23.93 -11.61
C ALA A 197 -12.53 23.00 -11.97
N PHE A 198 -12.04 22.20 -11.03
CA PHE A 198 -11.01 21.19 -11.28
C PHE A 198 -11.46 20.15 -12.32
N VAL A 199 -12.67 19.60 -12.19
CA VAL A 199 -13.22 18.63 -13.15
C VAL A 199 -13.36 19.25 -14.55
N GLU A 200 -13.84 20.49 -14.65
CA GLU A 200 -13.96 21.18 -15.94
C GLU A 200 -12.59 21.49 -16.55
N ALA A 201 -11.60 21.89 -15.74
CA ALA A 201 -10.23 22.07 -16.18
C ALA A 201 -9.63 20.75 -16.70
N ALA A 202 -9.82 19.65 -15.98
CA ALA A 202 -9.33 18.32 -16.38
C ALA A 202 -9.92 17.89 -17.74
N LYS A 203 -11.22 18.12 -17.98
CA LYS A 203 -11.86 17.87 -19.27
C LYS A 203 -11.31 18.74 -20.40
N ALA A 204 -10.92 19.98 -20.09
CA ALA A 204 -10.41 20.93 -21.06
C ALA A 204 -8.93 20.68 -21.44
N VAL A 205 -8.19 19.84 -20.71
CA VAL A 205 -6.81 19.51 -21.05
C VAL A 205 -6.75 18.80 -22.41
N PRO A 206 -5.98 19.32 -23.38
CA PRO A 206 -5.88 18.73 -24.71
C PRO A 206 -5.32 17.31 -24.71
N ALA A 207 -5.75 16.50 -25.69
CA ALA A 207 -5.34 15.10 -25.79
C ALA A 207 -3.82 14.94 -26.02
N GLU A 208 -3.18 15.89 -26.70
CA GLU A 208 -1.74 15.94 -26.92
C GLU A 208 -0.93 16.17 -25.64
N VAL A 209 -1.53 16.77 -24.61
CA VAL A 209 -0.93 16.92 -23.28
C VAL A 209 -1.13 15.63 -22.48
N LYS A 210 -2.35 15.07 -22.48
CA LYS A 210 -2.71 13.87 -21.72
C LYS A 210 -2.01 12.61 -22.21
N ARG A 211 -1.84 12.46 -23.53
CA ARG A 211 -1.31 11.23 -24.15
C ARG A 211 0.08 10.82 -23.65
N PRO A 212 1.12 11.67 -23.66
CA PRO A 212 2.44 11.26 -23.17
C PRO A 212 2.45 10.97 -21.67
N ILE A 213 1.61 11.64 -20.87
CA ILE A 213 1.44 11.37 -19.43
C ILE A 213 0.85 9.96 -19.24
N LEU A 214 -0.27 9.69 -19.91
CA LEU A 214 -0.95 8.40 -19.89
C LEU A 214 -0.01 7.26 -20.32
N GLU A 215 0.65 7.41 -21.47
CA GLU A 215 1.55 6.38 -22.03
C GLU A 215 2.71 6.06 -21.07
N ARG A 216 3.31 7.09 -20.46
CA ARG A 216 4.36 6.90 -19.45
C ARG A 216 3.83 6.17 -18.20
N TYR A 217 2.65 6.57 -17.75
CA TYR A 217 2.01 6.05 -16.54
C TYR A 217 1.62 4.57 -16.67
N VAL A 218 0.85 4.21 -17.70
CA VAL A 218 0.36 2.82 -17.87
C VAL A 218 1.49 1.86 -18.27
N ALA A 219 2.57 2.37 -18.87
CA ALA A 219 3.77 1.61 -19.15
C ALA A 219 4.72 1.47 -17.94
N GLY A 220 4.35 1.94 -16.74
CA GLY A 220 5.18 1.83 -15.54
C GLY A 220 6.54 2.52 -15.67
N LYS A 221 6.65 3.53 -16.57
CA LYS A 221 7.88 4.29 -16.79
C LYS A 221 8.01 5.47 -15.82
N ASP A 222 6.91 5.88 -15.21
CA ASP A 222 6.93 6.74 -14.03
C ASP A 222 7.02 5.83 -12.81
N GLU A 223 8.14 5.85 -12.10
CA GLU A 223 8.32 4.98 -10.93
C GLU A 223 7.54 5.47 -9.70
N ARG A 224 7.11 6.73 -9.70
CA ARG A 224 6.44 7.33 -8.53
C ARG A 224 5.10 6.67 -8.26
N ASP A 225 4.79 6.42 -6.99
CA ASP A 225 3.51 5.84 -6.55
C ASP A 225 3.22 4.46 -7.16
N THR A 226 4.28 3.65 -7.34
CA THR A 226 4.20 2.31 -7.92
C THR A 226 4.54 1.20 -6.93
N ALA A 227 3.96 0.03 -7.19
CA ALA A 227 4.34 -1.23 -6.57
C ALA A 227 4.69 -2.25 -7.66
N THR A 228 5.59 -3.16 -7.33
CA THR A 228 5.68 -4.45 -8.02
C THR A 228 4.68 -5.43 -7.38
N PRO A 229 4.11 -6.39 -8.14
CA PRO A 229 3.22 -7.39 -7.55
C PRO A 229 3.88 -8.15 -6.39
N LEU A 230 5.16 -8.52 -6.52
CA LEU A 230 5.91 -9.20 -5.46
C LEU A 230 6.10 -8.30 -4.22
N GLY A 231 6.42 -7.02 -4.40
CA GLY A 231 6.55 -6.08 -3.28
C GLY A 231 5.24 -5.86 -2.54
N ALA A 232 4.11 -5.82 -3.26
CA ALA A 232 2.78 -5.72 -2.65
C ALA A 232 2.41 -6.99 -1.85
N VAL A 233 2.75 -8.19 -2.36
CA VAL A 233 2.56 -9.44 -1.61
C VAL A 233 3.47 -9.50 -0.38
N ASP A 234 4.74 -9.10 -0.49
CA ASP A 234 5.66 -9.05 0.66
C ASP A 234 5.15 -8.10 1.77
N PHE A 235 4.60 -6.95 1.39
CA PHE A 235 3.90 -6.05 2.31
C PHE A 235 2.75 -6.77 3.05
N LEU A 236 1.86 -7.45 2.32
CA LEU A 236 0.71 -8.17 2.90
C LEU A 236 1.16 -9.30 3.85
N VAL A 237 2.20 -10.04 3.47
CA VAL A 237 2.78 -11.12 4.29
C VAL A 237 3.33 -10.55 5.60
N LYS A 238 4.16 -9.50 5.53
CA LYS A 238 4.73 -8.87 6.73
C LYS A 238 3.66 -8.25 7.63
N LEU A 239 2.58 -7.70 7.05
CA LEU A 239 1.42 -7.25 7.82
C LEU A 239 0.72 -8.42 8.53
N GLN A 240 0.40 -9.50 7.80
CA GLN A 240 -0.28 -10.68 8.35
C GLN A 240 0.52 -11.38 9.45
N GLU A 241 1.84 -11.37 9.36
CA GLU A 241 2.76 -11.96 10.34
C GLU A 241 3.05 -11.05 11.54
N GLY A 242 2.46 -9.84 11.59
CA GLY A 242 2.70 -8.88 12.68
C GLY A 242 4.12 -8.32 12.71
N LYS A 243 4.80 -8.28 11.56
CA LYS A 243 6.16 -7.71 11.43
C LYS A 243 6.18 -6.20 11.27
N LEU A 244 5.02 -5.59 10.99
CA LEU A 244 4.90 -4.15 10.76
C LEU A 244 4.26 -3.38 11.93
N LEU A 245 3.44 -4.05 12.73
CA LEU A 245 2.58 -3.45 13.76
C LEU A 245 2.47 -4.40 14.96
N SER A 246 2.05 -3.88 16.11
CA SER A 246 1.62 -4.70 17.24
C SER A 246 0.48 -5.64 16.86
N ALA A 247 0.24 -6.67 17.69
CA ALA A 247 -0.85 -7.62 17.44
C ALA A 247 -2.23 -6.95 17.41
N GLU A 248 -2.45 -5.94 18.27
CA GLU A 248 -3.71 -5.21 18.31
C GLU A 248 -3.89 -4.34 17.08
N SER A 249 -2.87 -3.56 16.71
CA SER A 249 -2.91 -2.69 15.53
C SER A 249 -3.02 -3.47 14.23
N THR A 250 -2.33 -4.60 14.13
CA THR A 250 -2.47 -5.56 13.01
C THR A 250 -3.92 -6.03 12.89
N ARG A 251 -4.54 -6.44 14.00
CA ARG A 251 -5.95 -6.90 14.01
C ARG A 251 -6.90 -5.79 13.58
N VAL A 252 -6.72 -4.57 14.06
CA VAL A 252 -7.56 -3.42 13.68
C VAL A 252 -7.44 -3.14 12.18
N LEU A 253 -6.22 -3.05 11.65
CA LEU A 253 -6.03 -2.76 10.23
C LEU A 253 -6.57 -3.87 9.31
N LEU A 254 -6.32 -5.14 9.64
CA LEU A 254 -6.87 -6.26 8.88
C LEU A 254 -8.41 -6.31 8.94
N GLN A 255 -9.01 -5.90 10.06
CA GLN A 255 -10.46 -5.77 10.16
C GLN A 255 -10.98 -4.67 9.23
N ILE A 256 -10.37 -3.49 9.23
CA ILE A 256 -10.74 -2.39 8.31
C ILE A 256 -10.61 -2.84 6.85
N MET A 257 -9.52 -3.56 6.51
CA MET A 257 -9.32 -4.13 5.17
C MET A 257 -10.36 -5.22 4.81
N THR A 258 -10.89 -5.94 5.81
CA THR A 258 -11.98 -6.92 5.61
C THR A 258 -13.32 -6.22 5.35
N ASP A 259 -13.51 -5.03 5.92
CA ASP A 259 -14.74 -4.26 5.82
C ASP A 259 -14.82 -3.36 4.57
N VAL A 260 -13.78 -3.37 3.72
CA VAL A 260 -13.72 -2.64 2.46
C VAL A 260 -14.96 -2.90 1.61
N LYS A 261 -15.55 -1.82 1.08
CA LYS A 261 -16.79 -1.88 0.28
C LYS A 261 -16.58 -1.88 -1.23
N THR A 262 -15.40 -1.47 -1.68
CA THR A 262 -15.06 -1.34 -3.10
C THR A 262 -14.62 -2.68 -3.72
N GLY A 263 -14.70 -2.81 -5.05
CA GLY A 263 -14.10 -3.95 -5.78
C GLY A 263 -14.79 -5.30 -5.53
N ALA A 264 -16.10 -5.32 -5.28
CA ALA A 264 -16.84 -6.56 -5.04
C ALA A 264 -16.73 -7.57 -6.21
N GLY A 265 -16.55 -7.09 -7.45
CA GLY A 265 -16.34 -7.90 -8.64
C GLY A 265 -14.91 -8.37 -8.87
N ARG A 266 -13.94 -7.99 -8.01
CA ARG A 266 -12.51 -8.29 -8.17
C ARG A 266 -12.12 -9.59 -7.46
N LEU A 267 -11.07 -9.55 -6.62
CA LEU A 267 -10.55 -10.74 -5.95
C LEU A 267 -11.65 -11.51 -5.20
N LYS A 268 -12.56 -10.77 -4.54
CA LYS A 268 -13.66 -11.34 -3.76
C LYS A 268 -14.58 -12.24 -4.59
N ALA A 269 -14.85 -11.88 -5.85
CA ALA A 269 -15.72 -12.67 -6.74
C ALA A 269 -15.05 -13.96 -7.26
N GLY A 270 -13.73 -14.09 -7.10
CA GLY A 270 -12.98 -15.31 -7.39
C GLY A 270 -12.94 -16.30 -6.23
N LEU A 271 -13.31 -15.89 -5.02
CA LEU A 271 -13.22 -16.72 -3.83
C LEU A 271 -14.46 -17.63 -3.66
N PRO A 272 -14.28 -18.85 -3.12
CA PRO A 272 -15.40 -19.69 -2.70
C PRO A 272 -16.28 -18.99 -1.66
N GLU A 273 -17.56 -19.37 -1.64
CA GLU A 273 -18.50 -18.92 -0.60
C GLU A 273 -17.97 -19.25 0.81
N GLY A 274 -18.17 -18.33 1.76
CA GLY A 274 -17.66 -18.45 3.13
C GLY A 274 -16.20 -18.01 3.31
N SER A 275 -15.47 -17.71 2.23
CA SER A 275 -14.13 -17.14 2.31
C SER A 275 -14.16 -15.72 2.90
N LYS A 276 -13.06 -15.34 3.55
CA LYS A 276 -12.81 -13.95 4.00
C LYS A 276 -11.69 -13.33 3.18
N LEU A 277 -11.78 -12.02 2.99
CA LEU A 277 -10.77 -11.26 2.25
C LEU A 277 -10.51 -9.94 2.97
N ALA A 278 -9.31 -9.76 3.48
CA ALA A 278 -8.79 -8.46 3.92
C ALA A 278 -8.04 -7.84 2.74
N HIS A 279 -8.60 -6.83 2.08
CA HIS A 279 -8.04 -6.30 0.83
C HIS A 279 -8.01 -4.77 0.76
N LYS A 280 -7.36 -4.24 -0.28
CA LYS A 280 -7.45 -2.86 -0.69
C LYS A 280 -7.38 -2.75 -2.22
N THR A 281 -8.36 -2.06 -2.77
CA THR A 281 -8.46 -1.73 -4.18
C THR A 281 -7.63 -0.50 -4.57
N GLY A 282 -7.29 -0.42 -5.85
CA GLY A 282 -6.86 0.83 -6.50
C GLY A 282 -7.60 0.96 -7.83
N THR A 283 -8.11 2.15 -8.13
CA THR A 283 -8.79 2.41 -9.41
C THR A 283 -8.41 3.80 -9.89
N GLY A 284 -7.88 3.87 -11.10
CA GLY A 284 -7.67 5.13 -11.79
C GLY A 284 -8.75 5.37 -12.83
N GLY A 285 -8.98 6.64 -13.16
CA GLY A 285 -9.96 7.04 -14.18
C GLY A 285 -9.56 6.62 -15.60
N ASP A 286 -10.51 6.76 -16.50
CA ASP A 286 -10.29 6.55 -17.93
C ASP A 286 -9.80 7.85 -18.58
N ILE A 287 -8.63 7.78 -19.22
CA ILE A 287 -8.03 8.89 -19.94
C ILE A 287 -7.88 8.47 -21.40
N LEU A 288 -8.47 9.26 -22.31
CA LEU A 288 -8.48 8.98 -23.75
C LEU A 288 -9.00 7.56 -24.09
N GLY A 289 -10.00 7.08 -23.33
CA GLY A 289 -10.60 5.76 -23.52
C GLY A 289 -9.74 4.59 -23.05
N VAL A 290 -8.73 4.86 -22.22
CA VAL A 290 -7.85 3.85 -21.61
C VAL A 290 -7.95 3.96 -20.11
N ASN A 291 -8.27 2.86 -19.44
CA ASN A 291 -8.24 2.80 -18.00
C ASN A 291 -6.79 2.86 -17.51
N THR A 292 -6.51 3.80 -16.61
CA THR A 292 -5.16 4.03 -16.10
C THR A 292 -4.70 2.91 -15.18
N ALA A 293 -5.55 2.43 -14.26
CA ALA A 293 -5.28 1.26 -13.43
C ALA A 293 -6.56 0.67 -12.81
N THR A 294 -6.61 -0.65 -12.70
CA THR A 294 -7.58 -1.45 -11.94
C THR A 294 -6.79 -2.46 -11.14
N ASN A 295 -6.76 -2.29 -9.83
CA ASN A 295 -5.90 -3.07 -8.95
C ASN A 295 -6.68 -3.58 -7.74
N ASP A 296 -6.24 -4.71 -7.18
CA ASP A 296 -6.71 -5.18 -5.90
C ASP A 296 -5.63 -6.07 -5.26
N ILE A 297 -5.37 -5.86 -3.98
CA ILE A 297 -4.40 -6.66 -3.20
C ILE A 297 -5.05 -7.11 -1.90
N GLY A 298 -4.76 -8.31 -1.41
CA GLY A 298 -5.31 -8.75 -0.13
C GLY A 298 -4.82 -10.09 0.37
N ILE A 299 -5.28 -10.43 1.58
CA ILE A 299 -5.06 -11.72 2.24
C ILE A 299 -6.41 -12.44 2.26
N ALA A 300 -6.47 -13.56 1.54
CA ALA A 300 -7.63 -14.42 1.52
C ALA A 300 -7.51 -15.51 2.59
N THR A 301 -8.64 -15.85 3.23
CA THR A 301 -8.78 -17.03 4.09
C THR A 301 -9.93 -17.87 3.56
N LEU A 302 -9.62 -19.09 3.13
CA LEU A 302 -10.59 -20.07 2.63
C LEU A 302 -11.40 -20.71 3.78
N PRO A 303 -12.56 -21.33 3.49
CA PRO A 303 -13.40 -21.95 4.52
C PRO A 303 -12.70 -23.06 5.32
N ASP A 304 -11.73 -23.75 4.72
CA ASP A 304 -10.92 -24.79 5.36
C ASP A 304 -9.73 -24.24 6.19
N GLY A 305 -9.61 -22.91 6.28
CA GLY A 305 -8.57 -22.23 7.04
C GLY A 305 -7.29 -21.94 6.27
N ARG A 306 -7.16 -22.39 5.01
CA ARG A 306 -6.03 -22.02 4.15
C ARG A 306 -5.98 -20.52 3.89
N LYS A 307 -4.78 -19.99 3.75
CA LYS A 307 -4.54 -18.57 3.53
C LYS A 307 -3.55 -18.35 2.42
N PHE A 308 -3.77 -17.28 1.65
CA PHE A 308 -2.79 -16.78 0.69
C PHE A 308 -2.86 -15.26 0.61
N ALA A 309 -1.73 -14.63 0.31
CA ALA A 309 -1.66 -13.23 -0.06
C ALA A 309 -1.68 -13.14 -1.59
N VAL A 310 -2.38 -12.16 -2.15
CA VAL A 310 -2.51 -11.96 -3.60
C VAL A 310 -2.46 -10.48 -3.92
N ALA A 311 -1.80 -10.14 -5.03
CA ALA A 311 -1.83 -8.82 -5.63
C ALA A 311 -2.07 -8.94 -7.13
N VAL A 312 -3.07 -8.23 -7.63
CA VAL A 312 -3.38 -8.14 -9.07
C VAL A 312 -3.41 -6.66 -9.46
N PHE A 313 -2.60 -6.33 -10.46
CA PHE A 313 -2.50 -5.00 -11.05
C PHE A 313 -2.81 -5.07 -12.55
N LEU A 314 -3.73 -4.24 -13.03
CA LEU A 314 -4.08 -4.13 -14.45
C LEU A 314 -4.01 -2.67 -14.89
N THR A 315 -3.17 -2.35 -15.87
CA THR A 315 -3.06 -0.97 -16.41
C THR A 315 -3.24 -0.91 -17.91
N GLY A 316 -3.64 0.25 -18.42
CA GLY A 316 -3.69 0.49 -19.86
C GLY A 316 -4.77 -0.32 -20.60
N SER A 317 -5.76 -0.85 -19.88
CA SER A 317 -6.83 -1.65 -20.47
C SER A 317 -7.86 -0.77 -21.15
N LYS A 318 -8.42 -1.24 -22.27
CA LYS A 318 -9.55 -0.61 -22.98
C LYS A 318 -10.86 -1.37 -22.75
N GLU A 319 -10.84 -2.38 -21.89
CA GLU A 319 -12.01 -3.19 -21.59
C GLU A 319 -12.96 -2.46 -20.63
N SER A 320 -14.22 -2.90 -20.62
CA SER A 320 -15.21 -2.44 -19.65
C SER A 320 -14.79 -2.75 -18.22
N GLU A 321 -15.32 -1.99 -17.25
CA GLU A 321 -15.07 -2.23 -15.83
C GLU A 321 -15.38 -3.67 -15.42
N GLU A 322 -16.53 -4.21 -15.83
CA GLU A 322 -16.93 -5.60 -15.55
C GLU A 322 -15.88 -6.63 -16.00
N LYS A 323 -15.31 -6.45 -17.20
CA LYS A 323 -14.26 -7.34 -17.71
C LYS A 323 -12.93 -7.16 -16.97
N ARG A 324 -12.58 -5.92 -16.63
CA ARG A 324 -11.37 -5.60 -15.85
C ARG A 324 -11.45 -6.23 -14.45
N ASP A 325 -12.61 -6.15 -13.81
CA ASP A 325 -12.89 -6.77 -12.52
C ASP A 325 -12.88 -8.30 -12.62
N ALA A 326 -13.51 -8.87 -13.65
CA ALA A 326 -13.52 -10.32 -13.88
C ALA A 326 -12.11 -10.93 -14.03
N ILE A 327 -11.15 -10.22 -14.63
CA ILE A 327 -9.75 -10.67 -14.69
C ILE A 327 -9.18 -10.93 -13.29
N HIS A 328 -9.48 -10.08 -12.31
CA HIS A 328 -9.02 -10.25 -10.93
C HIS A 328 -9.67 -11.46 -10.27
N ALA A 329 -10.98 -11.63 -10.48
CA ALA A 329 -11.73 -12.77 -9.99
C ALA A 329 -11.20 -14.09 -10.58
N ASP A 330 -10.90 -14.12 -11.87
CA ASP A 330 -10.44 -15.32 -12.57
C ASP A 330 -9.03 -15.74 -12.13
N VAL A 331 -8.13 -14.79 -11.84
CA VAL A 331 -6.82 -15.09 -11.22
C VAL A 331 -7.00 -15.85 -9.91
N VAL A 332 -7.87 -15.33 -9.02
CA VAL A 332 -8.13 -15.96 -7.73
C VAL A 332 -8.80 -17.33 -7.89
N ARG A 333 -9.80 -17.44 -8.78
CA ARG A 333 -10.51 -18.69 -9.01
C ARG A 333 -9.58 -19.79 -9.49
N GLN A 334 -8.73 -19.50 -10.47
CA GLN A 334 -7.75 -20.47 -10.99
C GLN A 334 -6.77 -20.93 -9.91
N PHE A 335 -6.26 -20.00 -9.11
CA PHE A 335 -5.35 -20.35 -8.01
C PHE A 335 -6.03 -21.22 -6.95
N VAL A 336 -7.28 -20.90 -6.57
CA VAL A 336 -8.04 -21.70 -5.61
C VAL A 336 -8.36 -23.10 -6.15
N ASP A 337 -8.72 -23.22 -7.43
CA ASP A 337 -8.97 -24.51 -8.09
C ASP A 337 -7.71 -25.38 -8.08
N GLN A 338 -6.53 -24.79 -8.36
CA GLN A 338 -5.24 -25.47 -8.25
C GLN A 338 -4.96 -25.94 -6.82
N LEU A 339 -5.11 -25.06 -5.82
CA LEU A 339 -4.92 -25.42 -4.41
C LEU A 339 -5.86 -26.56 -3.97
N LEU A 340 -7.11 -26.56 -4.44
CA LEU A 340 -8.09 -27.60 -4.12
C LEU A 340 -7.82 -28.92 -4.84
N ALA A 341 -7.19 -28.89 -6.01
CA ALA A 341 -6.78 -30.09 -6.74
C ALA A 341 -5.58 -30.77 -6.05
N GLU A 342 -4.55 -30.00 -5.67
CA GLU A 342 -3.36 -30.51 -4.96
C GLU A 342 -3.71 -31.17 -3.61
N ALA A 343 -4.78 -30.75 -2.94
CA ALA A 343 -5.22 -31.33 -1.67
C ALA A 343 -5.92 -32.70 -1.80
N LYS A 344 -6.23 -33.14 -3.03
CA LYS A 344 -6.90 -34.43 -3.31
C LYS A 344 -5.92 -35.52 -3.73
N GLU A 345 -4.66 -35.18 -4.00
CA GLU A 345 -3.56 -36.10 -4.30
C GLU A 345 -2.81 -36.51 -3.03
#